data_AF-A0A8J8GXP5-F1
#
_entry.id   AF-A0A8J8GXP5-F1
#
_cell.length_a   1.000
_cell.length_b   1.000
_cell.length_c   1.000
_cell.angle_alpha   90.00
_cell.angle_beta   90.00
_cell.angle_gamma   90.00
#
_symmetry.space_group_name_H-M   'P 1'
#
loop_
_entity.id
_entity.type
_entity.pdbx_description
1 polymer ?
#
loop_
_entity_poly.entity_id
_entity_poly.type
_entity_poly.pdbx_seq_one_letter_code
_entity_poly.pdbx_strand_id
1 'polypeptide(L)'
;MTDQTYTNRWLEASTVQSLDNGVLFIGGWGFGASDEQKEMLAVHDTYLVEHDRTMRITGMATIKQAPNGLLVDEWLWHMSDQDLEREHEEFVARMRRRSEETLAANRENWTRREAALPDALRRRLERFRANGGDDFDREGWGYELVVCELAAMYAASGQTDSDEINDYARREGTSGNQHDYAKALSRHLTDDPAEQDLIANSVSALSPITGDADYSKAGDR
;
A
#
# COMPACT_ATOMS: atom_id res chain seq x y z
N MET A 1 -1.69 14.38 -33.55
CA MET A 1 -1.97 13.03 -33.02
C MET A 1 -0.68 12.57 -32.39
N THR A 2 -0.61 12.43 -31.08
CA THR A 2 0.50 11.74 -30.41
C THR A 2 0.41 10.28 -30.79
N ASP A 3 1.48 9.71 -31.33
CA ASP A 3 1.55 8.28 -31.62
C ASP A 3 1.43 7.51 -30.29
N GLN A 4 0.38 6.70 -30.16
CA GLN A 4 0.19 5.82 -29.01
C GLN A 4 1.18 4.66 -29.10
N THR A 5 1.76 4.28 -27.97
CA THR A 5 2.69 3.15 -27.89
C THR A 5 2.12 2.04 -27.01
N TYR A 6 2.48 0.81 -27.35
CA TYR A 6 2.03 -0.40 -26.66
C TYR A 6 3.24 -1.31 -26.49
N THR A 7 3.90 -1.22 -25.33
CA THR A 7 5.15 -1.94 -25.09
C THR A 7 4.97 -3.09 -24.10
N ASN A 8 5.72 -4.18 -24.31
CA ASN A 8 5.75 -5.34 -23.41
C ASN A 8 4.37 -5.96 -23.11
N ARG A 9 3.57 -6.15 -24.17
CA ARG A 9 2.23 -6.74 -24.11
C ARG A 9 2.22 -8.17 -24.64
N TRP A 10 1.30 -8.99 -24.15
CA TRP A 10 0.92 -10.23 -24.82
C TRP A 10 -0.60 -10.42 -24.78
N LEU A 11 -1.10 -11.24 -25.70
CA LEU A 11 -2.50 -11.60 -25.80
C LEU A 11 -2.71 -13.05 -25.33
N GLU A 12 -3.80 -13.26 -24.60
CA GLU A 12 -4.29 -14.59 -24.23
C GLU A 12 -5.79 -14.69 -24.52
N ALA A 13 -6.22 -15.83 -25.07
CA ALA A 13 -7.65 -16.09 -25.19
C ALA A 13 -8.19 -16.56 -23.84
N SER A 14 -9.24 -15.90 -23.34
CA SER A 14 -9.82 -16.25 -22.06
C SER A 14 -11.32 -16.05 -22.03
N THR A 15 -12.00 -16.89 -21.27
CA THR A 15 -13.46 -16.89 -21.14
C THR A 15 -13.90 -16.15 -19.89
N VAL A 16 -14.90 -15.28 -20.03
CA VAL A 16 -15.54 -14.60 -18.91
C VAL A 16 -16.32 -15.62 -18.07
N GLN A 17 -15.99 -15.73 -16.80
CA GLN A 17 -16.60 -16.69 -15.87
C GLN A 17 -17.77 -16.07 -15.09
N SER A 18 -17.61 -14.84 -14.61
CA SER A 18 -18.68 -14.08 -13.98
C SER A 18 -18.38 -12.57 -13.99
N LEU A 19 -19.42 -11.79 -13.70
CA LEU A 19 -19.42 -10.32 -13.58
C LEU A 19 -20.11 -9.96 -12.26
N ASP A 20 -19.34 -9.84 -11.18
CA ASP A 20 -19.89 -9.66 -9.82
C ASP A 20 -19.31 -8.41 -9.15
N ASN A 21 -20.17 -7.53 -8.63
CA ASN A 21 -19.81 -6.44 -7.69
C ASN A 21 -18.53 -5.64 -8.03
N GLY A 22 -18.35 -5.21 -9.28
CA GLY A 22 -17.14 -4.45 -9.66
C GLY A 22 -16.00 -5.30 -10.21
N VAL A 23 -16.10 -6.63 -10.12
CA VAL A 23 -15.03 -7.57 -10.47
C VAL A 23 -15.46 -8.44 -11.65
N LEU A 24 -14.60 -8.49 -12.66
CA LEU A 24 -14.70 -9.37 -13.82
C LEU A 24 -13.77 -10.56 -13.59
N PHE A 25 -14.31 -11.78 -13.68
CA PHE A 25 -13.55 -13.02 -13.52
C PHE A 25 -13.24 -13.66 -14.87
N ILE A 26 -11.96 -13.85 -15.17
CA ILE A 26 -11.46 -14.43 -16.41
C ILE A 26 -10.36 -15.43 -16.08
N GLY A 27 -10.51 -16.68 -16.55
CA GLY A 27 -9.46 -17.71 -16.39
C GLY A 27 -9.06 -18.00 -14.93
N GLY A 28 -9.96 -17.77 -13.96
CA GLY A 28 -9.68 -17.92 -12.52
C GLY A 28 -9.10 -16.68 -11.84
N TRP A 29 -8.90 -15.56 -12.55
CA TRP A 29 -8.44 -14.28 -12.01
C TRP A 29 -9.57 -13.26 -11.99
N GLY A 30 -9.70 -12.51 -10.89
CA GLY A 30 -10.63 -11.39 -10.78
C GLY A 30 -9.91 -10.06 -10.92
N PHE A 31 -10.46 -9.12 -11.69
CA PHE A 31 -9.95 -7.75 -11.77
C PHE A 31 -11.08 -6.72 -11.74
N GLY A 32 -10.76 -5.52 -11.28
CA GLY A 32 -11.71 -4.41 -11.27
C GLY A 32 -12.04 -3.98 -12.69
N ALA A 33 -13.32 -3.98 -13.05
CA ALA A 33 -13.82 -3.47 -14.31
C ALA A 33 -14.82 -2.35 -14.04
N SER A 34 -14.73 -1.27 -14.81
CA SER A 34 -15.76 -0.23 -14.84
C SER A 34 -17.10 -0.80 -15.29
N ASP A 35 -18.20 -0.15 -14.94
CA ASP A 35 -19.53 -0.61 -15.37
C ASP A 35 -19.67 -0.61 -16.89
N GLU A 36 -19.09 0.40 -17.56
CA GLU A 36 -19.02 0.47 -19.02
C GLU A 36 -18.30 -0.74 -19.61
N GLN A 37 -17.14 -1.14 -19.05
CA GLN A 37 -16.43 -2.33 -19.50
C GLN A 37 -17.24 -3.61 -19.30
N LYS A 38 -18.05 -3.72 -18.24
CA LYS A 38 -18.87 -4.92 -18.01
C LYS A 38 -20.03 -5.02 -18.98
N GLU A 39 -20.64 -3.88 -19.35
CA GLU A 39 -21.74 -3.84 -20.31
C GLU A 39 -21.33 -4.33 -21.70
N MET A 40 -20.04 -4.26 -22.03
CA MET A 40 -19.49 -4.77 -23.30
C MET A 40 -19.37 -6.30 -23.33
N LEU A 41 -19.59 -7.00 -22.21
CA LEU A 41 -19.16 -8.39 -22.03
C LEU A 41 -20.31 -9.34 -21.76
N ALA A 42 -20.20 -10.51 -22.39
CA ALA A 42 -21.06 -11.63 -22.14
C ALA A 42 -20.34 -12.67 -21.29
N VAL A 43 -21.00 -13.11 -20.21
CA VAL A 43 -20.52 -14.25 -19.42
C VAL A 43 -20.52 -15.50 -20.31
N HIS A 44 -19.47 -16.31 -20.18
CA HIS A 44 -19.17 -17.50 -20.98
C HIS A 44 -18.69 -17.23 -22.42
N ASP A 45 -18.59 -15.98 -22.84
CA ASP A 45 -17.92 -15.64 -24.10
C ASP A 45 -16.40 -15.55 -23.92
N THR A 46 -15.68 -15.78 -25.02
CA THR A 46 -14.21 -15.79 -25.06
C THR A 46 -13.70 -14.56 -25.79
N TYR A 47 -12.73 -13.90 -25.17
CA TYR A 47 -12.11 -12.67 -25.65
C TYR A 47 -10.59 -12.81 -25.69
N LEU A 48 -9.92 -11.99 -26.51
CA LEU A 48 -8.48 -11.81 -26.42
C LEU A 48 -8.21 -10.76 -25.36
N VAL A 49 -7.52 -11.16 -24.29
CA VAL A 49 -7.14 -10.32 -23.16
C VAL A 49 -5.69 -9.92 -23.34
N GLU A 50 -5.42 -8.61 -23.31
CA GLU A 50 -4.07 -8.07 -23.33
C GLU A 50 -3.57 -7.89 -21.91
N HIS A 51 -2.37 -8.42 -21.65
CA HIS A 51 -1.67 -8.27 -20.39
C HIS A 51 -0.36 -7.50 -20.57
N ASP A 52 0.02 -6.77 -19.53
CA ASP A 52 1.35 -6.19 -19.37
C ASP A 52 2.29 -7.13 -18.61
N ARG A 53 3.59 -6.79 -18.56
CA ARG A 53 4.63 -7.57 -17.83
C ARG A 53 4.32 -7.89 -16.36
N THR A 54 3.39 -7.17 -15.73
CA THR A 54 2.95 -7.36 -14.34
C THR A 54 1.67 -8.20 -14.23
N MET A 55 1.22 -8.79 -15.34
CA MET A 55 -0.05 -9.51 -15.52
C MET A 55 -1.29 -8.61 -15.39
N ARG A 56 -1.11 -7.29 -15.37
CA ARG A 56 -2.24 -6.35 -15.39
C ARG A 56 -2.92 -6.42 -16.74
N ILE A 57 -4.26 -6.49 -16.74
CA ILE A 57 -5.05 -6.43 -17.98
C ILE A 57 -5.08 -4.99 -18.48
N THR A 58 -4.66 -4.78 -19.72
CA THR A 58 -4.54 -3.46 -20.37
C THR A 58 -5.38 -3.32 -21.62
N GLY A 59 -6.02 -4.40 -22.07
CA GLY A 59 -6.93 -4.35 -23.19
C GLY A 59 -7.77 -5.61 -23.28
N MET A 60 -8.88 -5.50 -23.99
CA MET A 60 -9.64 -6.68 -24.37
C MET A 60 -10.30 -6.48 -25.72
N ALA A 61 -10.28 -7.55 -26.51
CA ALA A 61 -10.77 -7.55 -27.86
C ALA A 61 -11.67 -8.74 -28.15
N THR A 62 -12.62 -8.53 -29.05
CA THR A 62 -13.37 -9.60 -29.69
C THR A 62 -12.45 -10.40 -30.63
N ILE A 63 -12.83 -11.66 -30.87
CA ILE A 63 -12.00 -12.61 -31.59
C ILE A 63 -12.56 -12.87 -32.98
N LYS A 64 -11.68 -12.83 -33.98
CA LYS A 64 -11.96 -13.37 -35.31
C LYS A 64 -11.10 -14.59 -35.58
N GLN A 65 -11.74 -15.65 -36.08
CA GLN A 65 -11.04 -16.85 -36.49
C GLN A 65 -10.32 -16.62 -37.82
N ALA A 66 -9.03 -16.98 -37.87
CA ALA A 66 -8.20 -16.94 -39.07
C ALA A 66 -7.61 -18.33 -39.36
N PRO A 67 -7.19 -18.62 -40.61
CA PRO A 67 -6.64 -19.93 -40.97
C PRO A 67 -5.42 -20.39 -40.14
N ASN A 68 -4.71 -19.44 -39.53
CA ASN A 68 -3.49 -19.66 -38.75
C ASN A 68 -3.62 -19.31 -37.26
N GLY A 69 -4.83 -19.08 -36.75
CA GLY A 69 -5.04 -18.80 -35.32
C GLY A 69 -6.20 -17.85 -35.03
N LEU A 70 -6.17 -17.27 -33.83
CA LEU A 70 -7.11 -16.24 -33.40
C LEU A 70 -6.48 -14.86 -33.65
N LEU A 71 -7.25 -13.95 -34.23
CA LEU A 71 -6.86 -12.56 -34.43
C LEU A 71 -7.80 -11.64 -33.66
N VAL A 72 -7.28 -10.46 -33.32
CA VAL A 72 -8.10 -9.33 -32.86
C VAL A 72 -9.06 -8.94 -33.98
N ASP A 73 -10.36 -8.87 -33.65
CA ASP A 73 -11.37 -8.31 -34.54
C ASP A 73 -11.59 -6.83 -34.21
N GLU A 74 -12.05 -6.56 -32.99
CA GLU A 74 -12.28 -5.21 -32.47
C GLU A 74 -11.83 -5.11 -31.02
N TRP A 75 -11.17 -3.99 -30.67
CA TRP A 75 -10.85 -3.67 -29.29
C TRP A 75 -12.09 -3.10 -28.60
N LEU A 76 -12.53 -3.76 -27.54
CA LEU A 76 -13.56 -3.23 -26.63
C LEU A 76 -12.97 -2.10 -25.77
N TRP A 77 -11.74 -2.30 -25.32
CA TRP A 77 -10.88 -1.25 -24.79
C TRP A 77 -9.42 -1.63 -25.00
N HIS A 78 -8.55 -0.62 -25.10
CA HIS A 78 -7.12 -0.81 -25.29
C HIS A 78 -6.37 0.38 -24.70
N MET A 79 -5.59 0.13 -23.65
CA MET A 79 -4.84 1.16 -22.94
C MET A 79 -3.45 1.29 -23.55
N SER A 80 -3.13 2.50 -24.00
CA SER A 80 -1.77 2.84 -24.42
C SER A 80 -0.84 2.99 -23.22
N ASP A 81 0.48 2.97 -23.47
CA ASP A 81 1.48 3.28 -22.43
C ASP A 81 1.22 4.65 -21.80
N GLN A 82 0.71 5.61 -22.59
CA GLN A 82 0.34 6.95 -22.13
C GLN A 82 -0.89 6.93 -21.20
N ASP A 83 -1.84 6.02 -21.44
CA ASP A 83 -3.00 5.86 -20.55
C ASP A 83 -2.58 5.27 -19.21
N LEU A 84 -1.65 4.31 -19.22
CA LEU A 84 -1.11 3.71 -18.01
C LEU A 84 -0.28 4.70 -17.20
N GLU A 85 0.51 5.55 -17.86
CA GLU A 85 1.24 6.62 -17.18
C GLU A 85 0.28 7.62 -16.56
N ARG A 86 -0.75 8.06 -17.28
CA ARG A 86 -1.77 8.96 -16.74
C ARG A 86 -2.46 8.38 -15.52
N GLU A 87 -2.87 7.11 -15.57
CA GLU A 87 -3.46 6.45 -14.41
C GLU A 87 -2.47 6.32 -13.24
N HIS A 88 -1.19 6.09 -13.54
CA HIS A 88 -0.15 6.07 -12.52
C HIS A 88 -0.02 7.44 -11.84
N GLU A 89 0.06 8.52 -12.62
CA GLU A 89 0.09 9.90 -12.11
C GLU A 89 -1.15 10.22 -11.27
N GLU A 90 -2.35 9.85 -11.75
CA GLU A 90 -3.60 10.03 -11.02
C GLU A 90 -3.62 9.24 -9.71
N PHE A 91 -3.13 7.99 -9.73
CA PHE A 91 -3.01 7.16 -8.54
C PHE A 91 -2.06 7.79 -7.52
N VAL A 92 -0.86 8.21 -7.94
CA VAL A 92 0.14 8.85 -7.09
C VAL A 92 -0.42 10.15 -6.49
N ALA A 93 -1.04 11.00 -7.31
CA ALA A 93 -1.65 12.24 -6.85
C ALA A 93 -2.79 12.00 -5.84
N ARG A 94 -3.61 10.97 -6.05
CA ARG A 94 -4.66 10.56 -5.11
C ARG A 94 -4.07 10.04 -3.79
N MET A 95 -3.03 9.23 -3.84
CA MET A 95 -2.35 8.73 -2.64
C MET A 95 -1.74 9.88 -1.83
N ARG A 96 -1.03 10.80 -2.49
CA ARG A 96 -0.45 11.98 -1.85
C ARG A 96 -1.52 12.83 -1.15
N ARG A 97 -2.62 13.13 -1.85
CA ARG A 97 -3.74 13.89 -1.30
C ARG A 97 -4.33 13.21 -0.06
N ARG A 98 -4.55 11.89 -0.13
CA ARG A 98 -5.08 11.11 0.99
C ARG A 98 -4.13 11.15 2.21
N SER A 99 -2.82 11.06 2.00
CA SER A 99 -1.83 11.19 3.09
C SER A 99 -1.87 12.59 3.71
N GLU A 100 -1.97 13.64 2.90
CA GLU A 100 -2.09 15.03 3.37
C GLU A 100 -3.39 15.26 4.16
N GLU A 101 -4.53 14.76 3.67
CA GLU A 101 -5.82 14.81 4.37
C GLU A 101 -5.78 14.04 5.70
N THR A 102 -5.14 12.87 5.72
CA THR A 102 -4.98 12.06 6.92
C THR A 102 -4.13 12.77 7.96
N LEU A 103 -2.99 13.33 7.55
CA LEU A 103 -2.12 14.12 8.43
C LEU A 103 -2.87 15.34 8.98
N ALA A 104 -3.56 16.10 8.13
CA ALA A 104 -4.32 17.27 8.56
C ALA A 104 -5.42 16.91 9.58
N ALA A 105 -6.16 15.82 9.34
CA ALA A 105 -7.23 15.36 10.23
C ALA A 105 -6.73 14.85 11.59
N ASN A 106 -5.51 14.31 11.65
CA ASN A 106 -4.99 13.64 12.85
C ASN A 106 -3.88 14.41 13.57
N ARG A 107 -3.31 15.47 12.98
CA ARG A 107 -2.13 16.17 13.52
C ARG A 107 -2.22 16.50 15.01
N GLU A 108 -3.30 17.16 15.44
CA GLU A 108 -3.49 17.52 16.85
C GLU A 108 -3.58 16.28 17.76
N ASN A 109 -4.32 15.26 17.31
CA ASN A 109 -4.48 14.01 18.04
C ASN A 109 -3.13 13.27 18.18
N TRP A 110 -2.37 13.16 17.10
CA TRP A 110 -1.07 12.51 17.06
C TRP A 110 -0.02 13.26 17.87
N THR A 111 0.01 14.60 17.82
CA THR A 111 0.89 15.40 18.70
C THR A 111 0.62 15.12 20.17
N ARG A 112 -0.66 15.08 20.58
CA ARG A 112 -1.03 14.77 21.98
C ARG A 112 -0.61 13.37 22.39
N ARG A 113 -0.79 12.38 21.50
CA ARG A 113 -0.40 10.98 21.73
C ARG A 113 1.12 10.84 21.84
N GLU A 114 1.86 11.45 20.93
CA GLU A 114 3.33 11.48 20.95
C GLU A 114 3.87 12.11 22.23
N ALA A 115 3.25 13.19 22.71
CA ALA A 115 3.64 13.84 23.96
C ALA A 115 3.43 12.96 25.21
N ALA A 116 2.53 11.98 25.14
CA ALA A 116 2.25 11.04 26.23
C ALA A 116 3.20 9.82 26.23
N LEU A 117 4.06 9.68 25.21
CA LEU A 117 4.99 8.56 25.12
C LEU A 117 6.15 8.68 26.13
N PRO A 118 6.71 7.54 26.55
CA PRO A 118 8.02 7.49 27.20
C PRO A 118 9.11 8.20 26.39
N ASP A 119 10.04 8.87 27.08
CA ASP A 119 11.06 9.72 26.46
C ASP A 119 11.86 9.03 25.36
N ALA A 120 12.28 7.77 25.56
CA ALA A 120 13.05 7.00 24.57
C ALA A 120 12.29 6.82 23.24
N LEU A 121 10.98 6.59 23.31
CA LEU A 121 10.11 6.43 22.14
C LEU A 121 9.83 7.78 21.46
N ARG A 122 9.66 8.85 22.24
CA ARG A 122 9.54 10.21 21.68
C ARG A 122 10.81 10.62 20.92
N ARG A 123 12.00 10.40 21.51
CA ARG A 123 13.29 10.65 20.83
C ARG A 123 13.42 9.89 19.51
N ARG A 124 12.91 8.65 19.47
CA ARG A 124 12.88 7.84 18.24
C ARG A 124 12.09 8.52 17.13
N LEU A 125 10.88 9.02 17.43
CA LEU A 125 10.03 9.72 16.47
C LEU A 125 10.63 11.08 16.06
N GLU A 126 11.21 11.82 17.01
CA GLU A 126 11.91 13.08 16.73
C GLU A 126 13.07 12.88 15.75
N ARG A 127 13.85 11.81 15.90
CA ARG A 127 14.93 11.48 14.96
C ARG A 127 14.40 11.17 13.56
N PHE A 128 13.31 10.40 13.44
CA PHE A 128 12.70 10.16 12.13
C PHE A 128 12.16 11.44 11.48
N ARG A 129 11.56 12.32 12.28
CA ARG A 129 11.13 13.64 11.80
C ARG A 129 12.33 14.49 11.36
N ALA A 130 13.46 14.42 12.07
CA ALA A 130 14.68 15.12 11.69
C ALA A 130 15.30 14.59 10.38
N ASN A 131 15.18 13.30 10.10
CA ASN A 131 15.77 12.66 8.92
C ASN A 131 14.85 12.69 7.70
N GLY A 132 13.55 12.47 7.88
CA GLY A 132 12.56 12.40 6.80
C GLY A 132 11.69 13.64 6.61
N GLY A 133 11.73 14.61 7.52
CA GLY A 133 10.98 15.88 7.41
C GLY A 133 9.48 15.68 7.14
N ASP A 134 8.98 16.40 6.14
CA ASP A 134 7.57 16.36 5.74
C ASP A 134 7.13 14.99 5.20
N ASP A 135 8.05 14.17 4.69
CA ASP A 135 7.72 12.82 4.19
C ASP A 135 7.45 11.87 5.35
N PHE A 136 8.24 11.97 6.42
CA PHE A 136 7.96 11.24 7.65
C PHE A 136 6.59 11.65 8.22
N ASP A 137 6.31 12.94 8.31
CA ASP A 137 5.03 13.42 8.85
C ASP A 137 3.83 12.91 8.02
N ARG A 138 3.95 12.83 6.70
CA ARG A 138 2.87 12.39 5.80
C ARG A 138 2.69 10.87 5.77
N GLU A 139 3.78 10.11 5.75
CA GLU A 139 3.74 8.68 5.42
C GLU A 139 4.14 7.76 6.59
N GLY A 140 5.00 8.25 7.49
CA GLY A 140 5.59 7.45 8.56
C GLY A 140 4.97 7.68 9.94
N TRP A 141 4.59 8.91 10.27
CA TRP A 141 4.31 9.32 11.65
C TRP A 141 3.18 8.52 12.30
N GLY A 142 2.02 8.41 11.65
CA GLY A 142 0.90 7.64 12.20
C GLY A 142 1.26 6.16 12.45
N TYR A 143 2.01 5.54 11.54
CA TYR A 143 2.43 4.14 11.67
C TYR A 143 3.41 3.94 12.82
N GLU A 144 4.44 4.78 12.91
CA GLU A 144 5.49 4.69 13.92
C GLU A 144 4.99 5.11 15.31
N LEU A 145 4.07 6.07 15.39
CA LEU A 145 3.39 6.44 16.63
C LEU A 145 2.64 5.25 17.23
N VAL A 146 1.86 4.55 16.41
CA VAL A 146 1.14 3.34 16.83
C VAL A 146 2.09 2.25 17.30
N VAL A 147 3.23 2.05 16.63
CA VAL A 147 4.28 1.11 17.07
C VAL A 147 4.84 1.49 18.44
N CYS A 148 5.08 2.79 18.67
CA CYS A 148 5.59 3.28 19.94
C CYS A 148 4.56 3.11 21.08
N GLU A 149 3.28 3.40 20.82
CA GLU A 149 2.20 3.20 21.79
C GLU A 149 2.05 1.72 22.15
N LEU A 150 2.06 0.82 21.16
CA LEU A 150 2.07 -0.63 21.40
C LEU A 150 3.29 -1.06 22.21
N ALA A 151 4.48 -0.50 21.94
CA ALA A 151 5.69 -0.85 22.69
C ALA A 151 5.57 -0.47 24.17
N ALA A 152 5.00 0.69 24.47
CA ALA A 152 4.72 1.11 25.85
C ALA A 152 3.70 0.19 26.53
N MET A 153 2.63 -0.20 25.82
CA MET A 153 1.62 -1.13 26.35
C MET A 153 2.21 -2.54 26.61
N TYR A 154 3.03 -3.06 25.68
CA TYR A 154 3.71 -4.34 25.86
C TYR A 154 4.72 -4.30 27.00
N ALA A 155 5.42 -3.20 27.21
CA ALA A 155 6.31 -3.07 28.36
C ALA A 155 5.51 -3.14 29.68
N ALA A 156 4.37 -2.44 29.75
CA ALA A 156 3.49 -2.45 30.92
C ALA A 156 2.84 -3.83 31.18
N SER A 157 2.55 -4.62 30.14
CA SER A 157 1.95 -5.95 30.24
C SER A 157 2.96 -7.09 30.44
N GLY A 158 4.27 -6.79 30.54
CA GLY A 158 5.31 -7.82 30.60
C GLY A 158 5.44 -8.62 29.29
N GLN A 159 5.28 -7.96 28.15
CA GLN A 159 5.35 -8.49 26.78
C GLN A 159 4.25 -9.51 26.43
N THR A 160 3.14 -9.49 27.16
CA THR A 160 2.00 -10.37 26.89
C THR A 160 0.90 -9.61 26.18
N ASP A 161 0.17 -10.31 25.30
CA ASP A 161 -1.05 -9.75 24.71
C ASP A 161 -2.11 -9.62 25.82
N SER A 162 -2.80 -8.49 25.84
CA SER A 162 -3.88 -8.19 26.78
C SER A 162 -5.12 -7.72 26.04
N ASP A 163 -6.29 -7.76 26.69
CA ASP A 163 -7.53 -7.26 26.10
C ASP A 163 -7.41 -5.79 25.69
N GLU A 164 -6.70 -4.98 26.48
CA GLU A 164 -6.45 -3.57 26.18
C GLU A 164 -5.61 -3.38 24.91
N ILE A 165 -4.56 -4.19 24.74
CA ILE A 165 -3.72 -4.18 23.52
C ILE A 165 -4.54 -4.64 22.31
N ASN A 166 -5.37 -5.66 22.47
CA ASN A 166 -6.23 -6.18 21.40
C ASN A 166 -7.32 -5.17 20.99
N ASP A 167 -7.91 -4.46 21.95
CA ASP A 167 -8.88 -3.39 21.70
C ASP A 167 -8.24 -2.20 21.00
N TYR A 168 -7.05 -1.81 21.44
CA TYR A 168 -6.24 -0.79 20.80
C TYR A 168 -5.90 -1.18 19.34
N ALA A 169 -5.38 -2.39 19.14
CA ALA A 169 -5.03 -2.94 17.84
C ALA A 169 -6.22 -2.95 16.86
N ARG A 170 -7.40 -3.36 17.32
CA ARG A 170 -8.64 -3.34 16.52
C ARG A 170 -9.05 -1.94 16.11
N ARG A 171 -8.94 -0.96 17.02
CA ARG A 171 -9.32 0.44 16.74
C ARG A 171 -8.36 1.10 15.75
N GLU A 172 -7.06 0.89 15.92
CA GLU A 172 -6.04 1.53 15.09
C GLU A 172 -5.74 0.75 13.80
N GLY A 173 -6.26 -0.48 13.65
CA GLY A 173 -6.07 -1.31 12.44
C GLY A 173 -4.63 -1.80 12.27
N THR A 174 -4.03 -2.29 13.34
CA THR A 174 -2.61 -2.67 13.35
C THR A 174 -2.32 -3.94 12.55
N SER A 175 -1.11 -4.04 12.03
CA SER A 175 -0.57 -5.21 11.32
C SER A 175 0.36 -6.04 12.20
N GLY A 176 0.56 -7.32 11.87
CA GLY A 176 1.49 -8.20 12.59
C GLY A 176 2.91 -7.62 12.70
N ASN A 177 3.40 -6.96 11.65
CA ASN A 177 4.70 -6.28 11.66
C ASN A 177 4.80 -5.21 12.76
N GLN A 178 3.73 -4.44 13.00
CA GLN A 178 3.71 -3.43 14.07
C GLN A 178 3.80 -4.08 15.45
N HIS A 179 3.10 -5.20 15.65
CA HIS A 179 3.14 -5.94 16.91
C HIS A 179 4.52 -6.52 17.20
N ASP A 180 5.12 -7.20 16.21
CA ASP A 180 6.43 -7.83 16.39
C ASP A 180 7.52 -6.79 16.67
N TYR A 181 7.49 -5.66 15.95
CA TYR A 181 8.42 -4.58 16.18
C TYR A 181 8.20 -3.90 17.54
N ALA A 182 6.94 -3.65 17.93
CA ALA A 182 6.61 -3.08 19.23
C ALA A 182 7.06 -3.99 20.39
N LYS A 183 6.86 -5.31 20.28
CA LYS A 183 7.37 -6.30 21.25
C LYS A 183 8.90 -6.23 21.35
N ALA A 184 9.60 -6.13 20.22
CA ALA A 184 11.06 -5.97 20.22
C ALA A 184 11.49 -4.70 20.96
N LEU A 185 10.89 -3.54 20.67
CA LEU A 185 11.19 -2.28 21.36
C LEU A 185 10.88 -2.36 22.86
N SER A 186 9.76 -2.99 23.24
CA SER A 186 9.34 -3.06 24.64
C SER A 186 10.34 -3.76 25.57
N ARG A 187 11.17 -4.68 25.03
CA ARG A 187 12.23 -5.37 25.79
C ARG A 187 13.32 -4.43 26.32
N HIS A 188 13.52 -3.33 25.61
CA HIS A 188 14.55 -2.34 25.88
C HIS A 188 13.98 -1.13 26.64
N LEU A 189 12.66 -1.09 26.87
CA LEU A 189 12.01 0.04 27.51
C LEU A 189 12.16 -0.06 29.03
N THR A 190 13.35 0.32 29.50
CA THR A 190 13.76 0.27 30.90
C THR A 190 14.32 1.62 31.36
N ASP A 191 14.68 1.74 32.63
CA ASP A 191 15.36 2.93 33.17
C ASP A 191 16.86 2.99 32.80
N ASP A 192 17.42 1.97 32.14
CA ASP A 192 18.81 1.98 31.67
C ASP A 192 18.99 2.94 30.48
N PRO A 193 19.83 3.99 30.60
CA PRO A 193 20.07 4.93 29.52
C PRO A 193 20.58 4.29 28.23
N ALA A 194 21.39 3.23 28.31
CA ALA A 194 21.92 2.56 27.13
C ALA A 194 20.81 1.86 26.33
N GLU A 195 19.86 1.24 27.02
CA GLU A 195 18.70 0.59 26.41
C GLU A 195 17.73 1.63 25.80
N GLN A 196 17.54 2.75 26.48
CA GLN A 196 16.77 3.87 25.94
C GLN A 196 17.38 4.44 24.67
N ASP A 197 18.71 4.52 24.59
CA ASP A 197 19.42 4.97 23.40
C ASP A 197 19.35 3.96 22.25
N LEU A 198 19.28 2.65 22.54
CA LEU A 198 19.01 1.63 21.52
C LEU A 198 17.63 1.80 20.91
N ILE A 199 16.60 2.09 21.71
CA ILE A 199 15.26 2.40 21.20
C ILE A 199 15.31 3.64 20.31
N ALA A 200 15.86 4.74 20.82
CA ALA A 200 15.92 6.02 20.10
C ALA A 200 16.66 5.88 18.76
N ASN A 201 17.66 4.98 18.69
CA ASN A 201 18.48 4.75 17.51
C ASN A 201 18.11 3.51 16.68
N SER A 202 17.03 2.79 17.03
CA SER A 202 16.53 1.64 16.28
C SER A 202 16.07 1.99 14.85
N VAL A 203 15.93 1.02 13.95
CA VAL A 203 15.43 1.29 12.59
C VAL A 203 13.91 1.57 12.58
N SER A 204 13.38 2.05 11.45
CA SER A 204 11.95 2.14 11.21
C SER A 204 11.31 0.74 11.19
N ALA A 205 10.11 0.62 11.73
CA ALA A 205 9.30 -0.58 11.63
C ALA A 205 8.88 -0.86 10.17
N LEU A 206 8.84 0.17 9.31
CA LEU A 206 8.59 0.03 7.88
C LEU A 206 9.84 -0.32 7.07
N SER A 207 11.05 -0.28 7.66
CA SER A 207 12.30 -0.54 6.94
C SER A 207 12.35 -1.87 6.14
N PRO A 208 11.72 -2.98 6.56
CA PRO A 208 11.71 -4.21 5.74
C PRO A 208 10.91 -4.06 4.44
N ILE A 209 9.93 -3.15 4.41
CA ILE A 209 9.05 -2.91 3.27
C ILE A 209 9.63 -1.79 2.41
N THR A 210 10.11 -0.73 3.04
CA THR A 210 10.59 0.47 2.35
C THR A 210 12.06 0.37 1.98
N GLY A 211 12.87 -0.46 2.64
CA GLY A 211 14.33 -0.42 2.52
C GLY A 211 14.95 0.88 3.06
N ASP A 212 14.18 1.66 3.81
CA ASP A 212 14.59 2.92 4.43
C ASP A 212 14.61 2.76 5.95
N ALA A 213 15.78 2.97 6.54
CA ALA A 213 16.01 2.72 7.96
C ALA A 213 15.41 3.82 8.85
N ASP A 214 15.25 5.03 8.34
CA ASP A 214 14.94 6.21 9.15
C ASP A 214 14.23 7.32 8.37
N TYR A 215 13.63 6.98 7.22
CA TYR A 215 12.90 7.90 6.34
C TYR A 215 13.80 8.91 5.59
N SER A 216 15.11 8.70 5.57
CA SER A 216 16.07 9.58 4.90
C SER A 216 16.08 9.47 3.37
N LYS A 217 15.47 8.43 2.80
CA LYS A 217 15.49 8.16 1.34
C LYS A 217 14.22 8.62 0.61
N ALA A 218 13.29 9.28 1.30
CA ALA A 218 11.95 9.57 0.76
C ALA A 218 11.92 10.60 -0.39
N GLY A 219 13.05 11.25 -0.73
CA GLY A 219 13.15 12.20 -1.85
C GLY A 219 13.51 11.61 -3.22
N ASP A 220 13.85 10.32 -3.31
CA ASP A 220 14.35 9.67 -4.54
C ASP A 220 13.37 8.62 -5.14
N ARG A 221 12.11 8.58 -4.70
CA ARG A 221 11.10 7.60 -5.15
C ARG A 221 10.00 8.18 -6.01
#